data_AF-A0A9R0J092-F1
#
_entry.id   AF-A0A9R0J092-F1
#
_cell.length_a   1.000
_cell.length_b   1.000
_cell.length_c   1.000
_cell.angle_alpha   90.00
_cell.angle_beta   90.00
_cell.angle_gamma   90.00
#
_symmetry.space_group_name_H-M   'P 1'
#
loop_
_entity.id
_entity.type
_entity.pdbx_description
1 polymer ?
#
loop_
_entity_poly.entity_id
_entity_poly.type
_entity_poly.pdbx_seq_one_letter_code
_entity_poly.pdbx_strand_id
1 'polypeptide(L)'
;MKLELLVLVLCFSFQTLVSRALECSSSKVAYTITVSQSGNANFTTIADALKFIPSGNNQWVKILLKPGTYKEKIEIQQDKGCIVLEGEDRNTTKITYDAHSNTFESVTFSVLMDNFVAKRVTFENSYNIIKKDTLPGVIPAVAYKSYGDKHAFYSCGFVGFQDTIWDDIGRHYFKSCYIEGAVDFIWGNGQSVYEDCEINVTGEGYITAHGRELANDTSGYVFRGCNVSGTGKVVLGRAYRSFARVIFIESKFDNVINPEGWFIWHQAGHEKDITYAEVNCKGPGANTSNRVPWEKKLDASQVEQYTTQAFVDHDGSDPSKVAYTITVSQSGDANFTTVTDALNYIPSGNDQWIKILLKPGTYKEKILINEKECIFLEGSDRSTTTITFDAHNSTMGSITFFVTVDNFLAKGITFKNSYNRALVANQEPVANPDPIPCVAFGSFGDKHAFYSCGFEGYQDTLWDQKGRHYFKSCYIEGAVDFIFGNGQSVYEQCALNVTGGGFITAQNRELANDPSGYVFRGCEVSGTGHGDLGRAYGSFSRVIFIDSKLSNVVDPGGWNIWRQHGHEIPVMLTPNDTPNDVTYAEVNCTGPGADTSKRVPWMKKLQGSDLQHYTTQAFIDQDGWIAKQPI
;
A
#
# COMPACT_ATOMS: atom_id res chain seq x y z
N MET A 1 -36.51 53.80 -8.23
CA MET A 1 -35.18 53.55 -8.83
C MET A 1 -34.31 52.89 -7.77
N LYS A 2 -34.34 51.56 -7.67
CA LYS A 2 -33.43 50.77 -6.84
C LYS A 2 -33.04 49.54 -7.64
N LEU A 3 -31.74 49.38 -7.79
CA LEU A 3 -31.04 48.39 -8.60
C LEU A 3 -30.93 47.11 -7.75
N GLU A 4 -31.48 45.98 -8.21
CA GLU A 4 -31.23 44.68 -7.59
C GLU A 4 -29.99 44.05 -8.21
N LEU A 5 -29.01 43.75 -7.37
CA LEU A 5 -27.73 43.14 -7.72
C LEU A 5 -27.89 41.61 -7.59
N LEU A 6 -27.92 40.91 -8.72
CA LEU A 6 -27.93 39.45 -8.78
C LEU A 6 -26.51 38.93 -8.49
N VAL A 7 -26.26 38.40 -7.29
CA VAL A 7 -24.99 37.71 -6.97
C VAL A 7 -25.15 36.24 -7.33
N LEU A 8 -24.54 35.85 -8.45
CA LEU A 8 -24.40 34.46 -8.89
C LEU A 8 -23.28 33.82 -8.06
N VAL A 9 -23.61 33.05 -7.03
CA VAL A 9 -22.64 32.25 -6.28
C VAL A 9 -22.34 30.98 -7.08
N LEU A 10 -21.19 30.99 -7.78
CA LEU A 10 -20.58 29.80 -8.36
C LEU A 10 -20.08 28.90 -7.23
N CYS A 11 -20.84 27.86 -6.89
CA CYS A 11 -20.37 26.76 -6.06
C CYS A 11 -19.27 25.98 -6.81
N PHE A 12 -18.02 26.26 -6.47
CA PHE A 12 -16.93 25.34 -6.77
C PHE A 12 -17.05 24.15 -5.81
N SER A 13 -17.58 23.03 -6.30
CA SER A 13 -17.49 21.74 -5.61
C SER A 13 -16.03 21.27 -5.65
N PHE A 14 -15.31 21.50 -4.54
CA PHE A 14 -14.07 20.78 -4.26
C PHE A 14 -14.41 19.31 -4.03
N GLN A 15 -14.24 18.47 -5.05
CA GLN A 15 -14.21 17.02 -4.86
C GLN A 15 -12.85 16.66 -4.26
N THR A 16 -12.86 16.26 -2.98
CA THR A 16 -11.70 15.67 -2.31
C THR A 16 -11.51 14.25 -2.86
N LEU A 17 -10.39 14.04 -3.55
CA LEU A 17 -10.00 12.76 -4.12
C LEU A 17 -9.27 11.96 -3.04
N VAL A 18 -9.98 11.02 -2.42
CA VAL A 18 -9.40 10.00 -1.54
C VAL A 18 -8.85 8.91 -2.43
N SER A 19 -7.55 8.68 -2.34
CA SER A 19 -6.85 7.73 -3.18
C SER A 19 -7.23 6.28 -2.86
N ARG A 20 -7.77 5.57 -3.87
CA ARG A 20 -8.14 4.16 -3.81
C ARG A 20 -7.11 3.37 -4.64
N ALA A 21 -6.56 2.27 -4.12
CA ALA A 21 -5.96 1.24 -4.97
C ALA A 21 -7.06 0.63 -5.88
N LEU A 22 -7.22 1.11 -7.10
CA LEU A 22 -8.24 0.62 -8.06
C LEU A 22 -7.61 -0.43 -8.97
N GLU A 23 -8.13 -1.66 -8.97
CA GLU A 23 -7.81 -2.59 -10.05
C GLU A 23 -8.45 -2.16 -11.38
N CYS A 24 -7.77 -2.46 -12.48
CA CYS A 24 -8.23 -2.09 -13.81
C CYS A 24 -9.42 -2.94 -14.23
N SER A 25 -10.53 -2.29 -14.56
CA SER A 25 -11.81 -2.92 -14.93
C SER A 25 -11.77 -3.77 -16.22
N SER A 26 -10.72 -3.61 -17.03
CA SER A 26 -10.49 -4.31 -18.28
C SER A 26 -8.99 -4.43 -18.54
N SER A 27 -8.56 -5.37 -19.37
CA SER A 27 -7.19 -5.44 -19.90
C SER A 27 -6.98 -4.63 -21.19
N LYS A 28 -8.03 -3.98 -21.71
CA LYS A 28 -7.99 -3.19 -22.94
C LYS A 28 -7.75 -1.71 -22.66
N VAL A 29 -6.95 -1.08 -23.50
CA VAL A 29 -6.79 0.39 -23.53
C VAL A 29 -8.11 1.02 -23.97
N ALA A 30 -8.70 1.85 -23.10
CA ALA A 30 -9.95 2.54 -23.34
C ALA A 30 -9.80 3.69 -24.34
N TYR A 31 -8.74 4.49 -24.22
CA TYR A 31 -8.41 5.56 -25.15
C TYR A 31 -6.92 5.93 -25.08
N THR A 32 -6.46 6.66 -26.10
CA THR A 32 -5.07 7.13 -26.22
C THR A 32 -5.01 8.65 -26.21
N ILE A 33 -4.14 9.21 -25.38
CA ILE A 33 -3.73 10.61 -25.33
C ILE A 33 -2.37 10.72 -26.01
N THR A 34 -2.22 11.62 -26.97
CA THR A 34 -0.93 11.90 -27.62
C THR A 34 -0.29 13.15 -27.06
N VAL A 35 1.03 13.11 -26.83
CA VAL A 35 1.81 14.25 -26.33
C VAL A 35 2.96 14.56 -27.28
N SER A 36 3.07 15.81 -27.73
CA SER A 36 4.15 16.28 -28.61
C SER A 36 4.53 17.72 -28.30
N GLN A 37 5.82 17.98 -28.11
CA GLN A 37 6.33 19.35 -27.93
C GLN A 37 6.11 20.23 -29.17
N SER A 38 5.84 19.64 -30.34
CA SER A 38 5.59 20.37 -31.59
C SER A 38 4.18 20.97 -31.70
N GLY A 39 3.29 20.72 -30.73
CA GLY A 39 1.92 21.26 -30.70
C GLY A 39 0.88 20.53 -31.57
N ASN A 40 1.27 19.50 -32.33
CA ASN A 40 0.38 18.74 -33.22
C ASN A 40 -0.23 17.48 -32.57
N ALA A 41 -0.47 17.52 -31.26
CA ALA A 41 -0.95 16.39 -30.46
C ALA A 41 -2.03 16.86 -29.48
N ASN A 42 -2.59 15.95 -28.66
CA ASN A 42 -3.61 16.33 -27.67
C ASN A 42 -3.04 17.30 -26.61
N PHE A 43 -1.79 17.07 -26.18
CA PHE A 43 -1.09 17.94 -25.23
C PHE A 43 0.36 18.17 -25.67
N THR A 44 0.99 19.22 -25.14
CA THR A 44 2.41 19.53 -25.32
C THR A 44 3.29 19.03 -24.18
N THR A 45 2.70 18.79 -23.00
CA THR A 45 3.38 18.34 -21.78
C THR A 45 2.79 17.03 -21.27
N ILE A 46 3.60 16.27 -20.53
CA ILE A 46 3.17 15.03 -19.88
C ILE A 46 2.27 15.36 -18.69
N ALA A 47 2.60 16.42 -17.94
CA ALA A 47 1.81 16.89 -16.81
C ALA A 47 0.36 17.21 -17.20
N ASP A 48 0.13 17.89 -18.32
CA ASP A 48 -1.22 18.21 -18.79
C ASP A 48 -2.00 16.96 -19.22
N ALA A 49 -1.33 16.00 -19.88
CA ALA A 49 -1.93 14.72 -20.23
C ALA A 49 -2.35 13.91 -18.99
N LEU A 50 -1.52 13.88 -17.95
CA LEU A 50 -1.84 13.24 -16.67
C LEU A 50 -2.96 13.96 -15.91
N LYS A 51 -3.02 15.29 -16.00
CA LYS A 51 -4.10 16.09 -15.40
C LYS A 51 -5.45 15.80 -16.06
N PHE A 52 -5.46 15.51 -17.35
CA PHE A 52 -6.68 15.15 -18.10
C PHE A 52 -7.29 13.82 -17.66
N ILE A 53 -6.47 12.87 -17.19
CA ILE A 53 -6.96 11.59 -16.67
C ILE A 53 -7.68 11.86 -15.34
N PRO A 54 -8.96 11.45 -15.19
CA PRO A 54 -9.69 11.68 -13.95
C PRO A 54 -9.04 10.89 -12.81
N SER A 55 -9.18 11.41 -11.60
CA SER A 55 -8.86 10.62 -10.41
C SER A 55 -9.88 9.50 -10.22
N GLY A 56 -9.45 8.42 -9.58
CA GLY A 56 -10.20 7.18 -9.51
C GLY A 56 -10.21 6.38 -10.82
N ASN A 57 -9.30 6.67 -11.75
CA ASN A 57 -9.25 5.97 -13.04
C ASN A 57 -9.00 4.47 -12.86
N ASN A 58 -9.89 3.66 -13.40
CA ASN A 58 -9.78 2.19 -13.46
C ASN A 58 -9.85 1.63 -14.89
N GLN A 59 -9.65 2.49 -15.88
CA GLN A 59 -9.61 2.13 -17.30
C GLN A 59 -8.17 2.28 -17.79
N TRP A 60 -7.64 1.35 -18.59
CA TRP A 60 -6.31 1.56 -19.15
C TRP A 60 -6.30 2.76 -20.09
N VAL A 61 -5.57 3.82 -19.72
CA VAL A 61 -5.35 5.00 -20.57
C VAL A 61 -3.93 4.97 -21.08
N LYS A 62 -3.77 5.06 -22.41
CA LYS A 62 -2.44 5.15 -23.02
C LYS A 62 -2.05 6.60 -23.23
N ILE A 63 -0.92 7.02 -22.68
CA ILE A 63 -0.24 8.27 -23.00
C ILE A 63 0.89 7.94 -23.99
N LEU A 64 0.71 8.32 -25.26
CA LEU A 64 1.70 8.13 -26.34
C LEU A 64 2.55 9.39 -26.49
N LEU A 65 3.83 9.29 -26.17
CA LEU A 65 4.82 10.35 -26.31
C LEU A 65 5.47 10.28 -27.69
N LYS A 66 5.46 11.39 -28.42
CA LYS A 66 6.22 11.54 -29.67
C LYS A 66 7.73 11.68 -29.39
N PRO A 67 8.59 11.52 -30.41
CA PRO A 67 10.02 11.77 -30.26
C PRO A 67 10.27 13.19 -29.73
N GLY A 68 11.13 13.31 -28.73
CA GLY A 68 11.36 14.55 -28.02
C GLY A 68 12.07 14.38 -26.69
N THR A 69 12.54 15.50 -26.14
CA THR A 69 13.12 15.57 -24.80
C THR A 69 12.22 16.42 -23.91
N TYR A 70 11.46 15.73 -23.06
CA TYR A 70 10.49 16.30 -22.14
C TYR A 70 11.21 16.64 -20.83
N LYS A 71 11.61 17.92 -20.66
CA LYS A 71 12.23 18.37 -19.40
C LYS A 71 11.15 18.70 -18.37
N GLU A 72 10.66 17.67 -17.68
CA GLU A 72 9.55 17.75 -16.72
C GLU A 72 9.88 16.93 -15.47
N LYS A 73 9.50 17.44 -14.29
CA LYS A 73 9.48 16.68 -13.04
C LYS A 73 8.05 16.24 -12.76
N ILE A 74 7.80 14.93 -12.73
CA ILE A 74 6.46 14.35 -12.67
C ILE A 74 6.29 13.51 -11.41
N GLU A 75 5.15 13.66 -10.74
CA GLU A 75 4.67 12.73 -9.73
C GLU A 75 3.23 12.34 -10.04
N ILE A 76 2.98 11.04 -10.17
CA ILE A 76 1.65 10.48 -10.35
C ILE A 76 1.18 9.91 -9.01
N GLN A 77 0.14 10.53 -8.48
CA GLN A 77 -0.46 10.17 -7.20
C GLN A 77 -1.18 8.82 -7.27
N GLN A 78 -1.39 8.20 -6.11
CA GLN A 78 -1.98 6.86 -5.96
C GLN A 78 -3.39 6.72 -6.57
N ASP A 79 -4.09 7.83 -6.82
CA ASP A 79 -5.48 7.88 -7.26
C ASP A 79 -5.65 7.79 -8.79
N LYS A 80 -4.57 7.62 -9.55
CA LYS A 80 -4.55 7.61 -11.03
C LYS A 80 -4.03 6.29 -11.63
N GLY A 81 -4.58 5.16 -11.17
CA GLY A 81 -4.21 3.82 -11.64
C GLY A 81 -4.47 3.56 -13.14
N CYS A 82 -3.96 2.44 -13.65
CA CYS A 82 -4.23 1.93 -15.00
C CYS A 82 -3.72 2.84 -16.13
N ILE A 83 -2.44 3.19 -16.10
CA ILE A 83 -1.82 4.06 -17.12
C ILE A 83 -0.75 3.30 -17.91
N VAL A 84 -0.81 3.40 -19.23
CA VAL A 84 0.28 3.00 -20.14
C VAL A 84 1.00 4.25 -20.64
N LEU A 85 2.25 4.49 -20.24
CA LEU A 85 3.11 5.52 -20.79
C LEU A 85 4.01 4.92 -21.88
N GLU A 86 3.85 5.34 -23.12
CA GLU A 86 4.55 4.71 -24.25
C GLU A 86 5.25 5.76 -25.11
N GLY A 87 6.56 5.65 -25.23
CA GLY A 87 7.32 6.38 -26.24
C GLY A 87 7.33 5.66 -27.60
N GLU A 88 7.77 6.35 -28.64
CA GLU A 88 8.00 5.70 -29.93
C GLU A 88 9.23 4.80 -29.88
N ASP A 89 10.35 5.33 -29.38
CA ASP A 89 11.61 4.61 -29.16
C ASP A 89 12.37 5.22 -27.97
N ARG A 90 13.02 4.36 -27.15
CA ARG A 90 13.74 4.82 -25.95
C ARG A 90 14.89 5.78 -26.27
N ASN A 91 15.48 5.70 -27.46
CA ASN A 91 16.59 6.55 -27.87
C ASN A 91 16.12 7.92 -28.39
N THR A 92 14.85 8.04 -28.78
CA THR A 92 14.30 9.28 -29.34
C THR A 92 13.28 9.96 -28.43
N THR A 93 12.75 9.25 -27.44
CA THR A 93 11.75 9.76 -26.49
C THR A 93 12.31 9.70 -25.07
N LYS A 94 12.61 10.86 -24.50
CA LYS A 94 13.25 10.99 -23.19
C LYS A 94 12.51 11.97 -22.29
N ILE A 95 12.32 11.58 -21.03
CA ILE A 95 11.84 12.43 -19.94
C ILE A 95 13.04 12.70 -19.03
N THR A 96 13.35 13.96 -18.78
CA THR A 96 14.58 14.35 -18.08
C THR A 96 14.36 15.46 -17.08
N TYR A 97 15.13 15.46 -16.00
CA TYR A 97 15.26 16.58 -15.09
C TYR A 97 16.64 16.55 -14.40
N ASP A 98 16.98 17.57 -13.62
CA ASP A 98 18.29 17.74 -12.97
C ASP A 98 18.16 18.09 -11.47
N ALA A 99 17.04 17.69 -10.85
CA ALA A 99 16.83 17.87 -9.42
C ALA A 99 17.82 17.02 -8.61
N HIS A 100 18.32 17.61 -7.53
CA HIS A 100 19.37 17.08 -6.66
C HIS A 100 19.31 17.82 -5.32
N SER A 101 19.59 17.14 -4.22
CA SER A 101 19.79 17.71 -2.87
C SER A 101 19.65 16.57 -1.86
N ASN A 102 18.42 16.07 -1.75
CA ASN A 102 18.02 14.89 -1.01
C ASN A 102 17.22 13.98 -1.94
N THR A 103 17.17 12.71 -1.57
CA THR A 103 16.63 11.64 -2.40
C THR A 103 15.17 11.88 -2.81
N PHE A 104 14.32 12.35 -1.90
CA PHE A 104 12.90 12.62 -2.17
C PHE A 104 12.68 13.76 -3.17
N GLU A 105 13.41 14.86 -3.01
CA GLU A 105 13.26 16.02 -3.90
C GLU A 105 13.94 15.82 -5.27
N SER A 106 14.84 14.85 -5.39
CA SER A 106 15.62 14.61 -6.61
C SER A 106 14.91 13.85 -7.72
N VAL A 107 13.75 13.24 -7.44
CA VAL A 107 13.06 12.31 -8.36
C VAL A 107 12.57 13.04 -9.62
N THR A 108 13.02 12.59 -10.80
CA THR A 108 12.52 13.10 -12.10
C THR A 108 11.11 12.61 -12.40
N PHE A 109 10.86 11.31 -12.24
CA PHE A 109 9.55 10.71 -12.50
C PHE A 109 9.16 9.75 -11.38
N SER A 110 8.10 10.09 -10.63
CA SER A 110 7.61 9.36 -9.46
C SER A 110 6.24 8.75 -9.75
N VAL A 111 6.10 7.45 -9.53
CA VAL A 111 4.85 6.70 -9.76
C VAL A 111 4.42 6.02 -8.48
N LEU A 112 3.32 6.50 -7.90
CA LEU A 112 2.82 6.03 -6.60
C LEU A 112 1.60 5.11 -6.72
N MET A 113 0.85 5.15 -7.83
CA MET A 113 -0.35 4.32 -8.03
C MET A 113 -0.03 2.91 -8.51
N ASP A 114 -0.94 1.98 -8.26
CA ASP A 114 -0.85 0.62 -8.82
C ASP A 114 -1.15 0.59 -10.32
N ASN A 115 -0.78 -0.52 -10.98
CA ASN A 115 -1.10 -0.82 -12.38
C ASN A 115 -0.56 0.23 -13.37
N PHE A 116 0.76 0.35 -13.41
CA PHE A 116 1.46 1.23 -14.35
C PHE A 116 2.26 0.43 -15.37
N VAL A 117 2.20 0.83 -16.64
CA VAL A 117 3.04 0.24 -17.67
C VAL A 117 3.80 1.33 -18.39
N ALA A 118 5.13 1.22 -18.49
CA ALA A 118 5.93 2.07 -19.35
C ALA A 118 6.57 1.27 -20.48
N LYS A 119 6.63 1.85 -21.68
CA LYS A 119 7.23 1.20 -22.87
C LYS A 119 8.06 2.19 -23.68
N ARG A 120 9.26 1.77 -24.10
CA ARG A 120 10.08 2.47 -25.10
C ARG A 120 10.27 3.98 -24.83
N VAL A 121 10.49 4.33 -23.57
CA VAL A 121 10.77 5.70 -23.11
C VAL A 121 11.96 5.68 -22.17
N THR A 122 12.78 6.72 -22.20
CA THR A 122 13.90 6.89 -21.26
C THR A 122 13.52 7.86 -20.15
N PHE A 123 13.73 7.48 -18.89
CA PHE A 123 13.70 8.35 -17.72
C PHE A 123 15.14 8.69 -17.31
N GLU A 124 15.45 9.98 -17.18
CA GLU A 124 16.81 10.44 -16.93
C GLU A 124 16.85 11.48 -15.81
N ASN A 125 17.80 11.34 -14.89
CA ASN A 125 18.26 12.47 -14.09
C ASN A 125 19.66 12.90 -14.56
N SER A 126 19.75 14.06 -15.19
CA SER A 126 20.98 14.53 -15.85
C SER A 126 22.00 15.16 -14.90
N TYR A 127 21.68 15.34 -13.61
CA TYR A 127 22.50 16.13 -12.69
C TYR A 127 23.95 15.65 -12.58
N ASN A 128 24.13 14.36 -12.29
CA ASN A 128 25.46 13.77 -12.10
C ASN A 128 26.14 13.38 -13.42
N ILE A 129 25.35 13.14 -14.48
CA ILE A 129 25.86 12.73 -15.80
C ILE A 129 26.74 13.83 -16.42
N ILE A 130 26.36 15.09 -16.22
CA ILE A 130 27.10 16.26 -16.75
C ILE A 130 28.40 16.51 -15.96
N LYS A 131 28.56 15.92 -14.77
CA LYS A 131 29.69 16.15 -13.85
C LYS A 131 30.65 14.95 -13.70
N LYS A 132 30.57 13.96 -14.60
CA LYS A 132 31.31 12.68 -14.52
C LYS A 132 32.84 12.84 -14.33
N ASP A 133 33.43 13.94 -14.77
CA ASP A 133 34.89 14.16 -14.76
C ASP A 133 35.43 14.99 -13.57
N THR A 134 34.59 15.49 -12.66
CA THR A 134 35.03 16.45 -11.63
C THR A 134 34.33 16.31 -10.29
N LEU A 135 34.56 15.29 -9.46
CA LEU A 135 33.97 15.31 -8.11
C LEU A 135 34.85 14.65 -7.02
N PRO A 136 35.14 15.40 -5.95
CA PRO A 136 34.44 15.27 -4.68
C PRO A 136 33.07 15.98 -4.76
N GLY A 137 31.95 15.26 -4.54
CA GLY A 137 30.60 15.88 -4.45
C GLY A 137 29.45 15.19 -5.20
N VAL A 138 29.48 13.88 -5.42
CA VAL A 138 28.30 13.13 -5.91
C VAL A 138 27.22 13.15 -4.84
N ILE A 139 25.97 13.46 -5.23
CA ILE A 139 24.79 13.44 -4.36
C ILE A 139 23.64 12.69 -5.03
N PRO A 140 22.66 12.18 -4.27
CA PRO A 140 21.48 11.50 -4.80
C PRO A 140 20.75 12.27 -5.91
N ALA A 141 20.46 11.59 -7.03
CA ALA A 141 19.79 12.14 -8.19
C ALA A 141 18.93 11.08 -8.89
N VAL A 142 17.70 10.90 -8.40
CA VAL A 142 16.81 9.80 -8.83
C VAL A 142 16.18 10.10 -10.20
N ALA A 143 16.29 9.16 -11.14
CA ALA A 143 15.64 9.24 -12.46
C ALA A 143 14.19 8.74 -12.40
N TYR A 144 13.96 7.64 -11.68
CA TYR A 144 12.65 7.03 -11.58
C TYR A 144 12.38 6.47 -10.18
N LYS A 145 11.17 6.71 -9.65
CA LYS A 145 10.67 6.08 -8.42
C LYS A 145 9.45 5.21 -8.71
N SER A 146 9.51 3.95 -8.26
CA SER A 146 8.45 2.95 -8.30
C SER A 146 7.95 2.67 -6.88
N TYR A 147 6.69 2.95 -6.58
CA TYR A 147 6.10 2.75 -5.24
C TYR A 147 4.73 2.03 -5.24
N GLY A 148 4.07 1.91 -6.39
CA GLY A 148 2.79 1.19 -6.53
C GLY A 148 2.99 -0.26 -6.96
N ASP A 149 1.99 -1.10 -6.69
CA ASP A 149 2.02 -2.52 -7.08
C ASP A 149 1.72 -2.73 -8.58
N LYS A 150 2.24 -3.82 -9.15
CA LYS A 150 2.02 -4.23 -10.54
C LYS A 150 2.53 -3.20 -11.57
N HIS A 151 3.76 -2.72 -11.41
CA HIS A 151 4.41 -1.91 -12.46
C HIS A 151 5.16 -2.78 -13.46
N ALA A 152 5.04 -2.47 -14.76
CA ALA A 152 5.78 -3.17 -15.80
C ALA A 152 6.47 -2.22 -16.78
N PHE A 153 7.73 -2.50 -17.10
CA PHE A 153 8.59 -1.67 -17.94
C PHE A 153 9.10 -2.52 -19.10
N TYR A 154 8.86 -2.09 -20.34
CA TYR A 154 9.29 -2.82 -21.54
C TYR A 154 10.15 -1.94 -22.43
N SER A 155 11.41 -2.32 -22.59
CA SER A 155 12.36 -1.59 -23.45
C SER A 155 12.52 -0.12 -23.06
N CYS A 156 12.41 0.19 -21.77
CA CYS A 156 12.64 1.53 -21.23
C CYS A 156 14.13 1.79 -20.99
N GLY A 157 14.51 3.07 -20.91
CA GLY A 157 15.82 3.51 -20.43
C GLY A 157 15.69 4.14 -19.03
N PHE A 158 16.66 3.88 -18.16
CA PHE A 158 16.80 4.54 -16.86
C PHE A 158 18.23 5.03 -16.73
N VAL A 159 18.44 6.34 -16.70
CA VAL A 159 19.77 6.92 -16.84
C VAL A 159 20.04 7.89 -15.69
N GLY A 160 21.11 7.61 -14.94
CA GLY A 160 21.53 8.41 -13.80
C GLY A 160 22.95 8.08 -13.36
N PHE A 161 23.26 8.25 -12.08
CA PHE A 161 24.58 7.92 -11.53
C PHE A 161 24.47 7.35 -10.11
N GLN A 162 24.12 8.20 -9.13
CA GLN A 162 23.75 7.77 -7.79
C GLN A 162 22.22 7.72 -7.68
N ASP A 163 21.70 6.61 -7.16
CA ASP A 163 20.27 6.41 -6.86
C ASP A 163 19.35 6.43 -8.11
N THR A 164 19.83 6.00 -9.30
CA THR A 164 19.09 6.10 -10.59
C THR A 164 17.64 5.59 -10.50
N ILE A 165 17.42 4.36 -10.03
CA ILE A 165 16.10 3.76 -9.83
C ILE A 165 15.85 3.57 -8.34
N TRP A 166 14.83 4.26 -7.83
CA TRP A 166 14.25 3.99 -6.52
C TRP A 166 13.09 3.00 -6.69
N ASP A 167 13.40 1.72 -6.63
CA ASP A 167 12.50 0.58 -6.77
C ASP A 167 12.01 0.11 -5.38
N ASP A 168 10.89 0.64 -4.91
CA ASP A 168 10.53 0.66 -3.50
C ASP A 168 9.39 -0.26 -3.07
N ILE A 169 8.13 0.12 -3.25
CA ILE A 169 6.99 -0.66 -2.75
C ILE A 169 6.25 -1.26 -3.95
N GLY A 170 5.84 -2.53 -3.81
CA GLY A 170 5.07 -3.24 -4.83
C GLY A 170 5.89 -4.25 -5.63
N ARG A 171 5.17 -4.95 -6.52
CA ARG A 171 5.73 -5.91 -7.47
C ARG A 171 6.02 -5.24 -8.80
N HIS A 172 7.24 -5.38 -9.28
CA HIS A 172 7.67 -4.72 -10.50
C HIS A 172 8.35 -5.69 -11.48
N TYR A 173 8.14 -5.44 -12.76
CA TYR A 173 8.73 -6.23 -13.83
C TYR A 173 9.43 -5.33 -14.86
N PHE A 174 10.73 -5.51 -15.05
CA PHE A 174 11.53 -4.78 -16.02
C PHE A 174 12.01 -5.75 -17.08
N LYS A 175 11.58 -5.59 -18.33
CA LYS A 175 11.95 -6.47 -19.44
C LYS A 175 12.67 -5.71 -20.55
N SER A 176 13.85 -6.20 -20.91
CA SER A 176 14.66 -5.65 -22.00
C SER A 176 14.98 -4.15 -21.84
N CYS A 177 15.09 -3.69 -20.60
CA CYS A 177 15.38 -2.30 -20.26
C CYS A 177 16.90 -2.02 -20.27
N TYR A 178 17.26 -0.76 -20.50
CA TYR A 178 18.62 -0.25 -20.31
C TYR A 178 18.68 0.53 -18.99
N ILE A 179 19.63 0.20 -18.13
CA ILE A 179 19.78 0.83 -16.81
C ILE A 179 21.23 1.29 -16.63
N GLU A 180 21.44 2.57 -16.37
CA GLU A 180 22.76 3.19 -16.22
C GLU A 180 22.97 3.83 -14.85
N GLY A 181 24.11 3.55 -14.23
CA GLY A 181 24.54 4.23 -13.01
C GLY A 181 25.90 3.77 -12.47
N ALA A 182 26.18 4.11 -11.22
CA ALA A 182 27.41 3.77 -10.52
C ALA A 182 27.20 3.45 -9.03
N VAL A 183 26.51 4.31 -8.28
CA VAL A 183 26.36 4.18 -6.82
C VAL A 183 24.89 3.89 -6.48
N ASP A 184 24.61 2.73 -5.89
CA ASP A 184 23.28 2.33 -5.43
C ASP A 184 22.18 2.54 -6.49
N PHE A 185 22.52 2.33 -7.76
CA PHE A 185 21.69 2.87 -8.82
C PHE A 185 20.41 2.06 -9.07
N ILE A 186 20.25 0.92 -8.40
CA ILE A 186 18.99 0.19 -8.21
C ILE A 186 18.81 -0.06 -6.70
N TRP A 187 17.89 0.65 -6.05
CA TRP A 187 17.77 0.61 -4.59
C TRP A 187 16.33 0.80 -4.11
N GLY A 188 16.06 0.42 -2.86
CA GLY A 188 14.71 0.41 -2.28
C GLY A 188 14.32 -0.97 -1.76
N ASN A 189 13.03 -1.20 -1.50
CA ASN A 189 12.50 -2.45 -0.95
C ASN A 189 11.57 -3.25 -1.89
N GLY A 190 11.72 -3.07 -3.21
CA GLY A 190 10.80 -3.66 -4.19
C GLY A 190 10.85 -5.18 -4.24
N GLN A 191 9.76 -5.80 -4.72
CA GLN A 191 9.71 -7.20 -5.15
C GLN A 191 9.78 -7.22 -6.68
N SER A 192 10.98 -7.34 -7.23
CA SER A 192 11.20 -6.99 -8.64
C SER A 192 11.96 -8.06 -9.42
N VAL A 193 11.52 -8.29 -10.65
CA VAL A 193 12.26 -9.07 -11.65
C VAL A 193 12.76 -8.14 -12.75
N TYR A 194 14.08 -8.18 -12.97
CA TYR A 194 14.78 -7.56 -14.08
C TYR A 194 15.17 -8.66 -15.07
N GLU A 195 14.49 -8.74 -16.21
CA GLU A 195 14.64 -9.81 -17.20
C GLU A 195 15.21 -9.27 -18.51
N ASP A 196 16.29 -9.90 -18.99
CA ASP A 196 16.97 -9.56 -20.23
C ASP A 196 17.40 -8.08 -20.33
N CYS A 197 17.70 -7.44 -19.19
CA CYS A 197 18.09 -6.04 -19.13
C CYS A 197 19.59 -5.84 -19.41
N GLU A 198 19.92 -4.70 -19.99
CA GLU A 198 21.29 -4.19 -20.11
C GLU A 198 21.60 -3.28 -18.92
N ILE A 199 22.58 -3.67 -18.11
CA ILE A 199 23.02 -2.93 -16.93
C ILE A 199 24.39 -2.31 -17.26
N ASN A 200 24.41 -0.99 -17.49
CA ASN A 200 25.60 -0.24 -17.87
C ASN A 200 26.22 0.50 -16.68
N VAL A 201 27.39 0.03 -16.27
CA VAL A 201 28.17 0.55 -15.14
C VAL A 201 29.08 1.67 -15.61
N THR A 202 28.88 2.88 -15.09
CA THR A 202 29.59 4.09 -15.56
C THR A 202 30.58 4.69 -14.58
N GLY A 203 30.74 4.10 -13.40
CA GLY A 203 31.68 4.56 -12.38
C GLY A 203 31.93 3.51 -11.31
N GLU A 204 32.53 3.94 -10.19
CA GLU A 204 32.71 3.09 -9.02
C GLU A 204 31.48 3.09 -8.11
N GLY A 205 31.15 1.93 -7.53
CA GLY A 205 30.05 1.82 -6.57
C GLY A 205 29.37 0.46 -6.52
N TYR A 206 28.04 0.46 -6.50
CA TYR A 206 27.19 -0.70 -6.24
C TYR A 206 26.02 -0.72 -7.22
N ILE A 207 25.77 -1.87 -7.84
CA ILE A 207 24.59 -2.03 -8.70
C ILE A 207 23.32 -1.95 -7.87
N THR A 208 23.29 -2.68 -6.76
CA THR A 208 22.11 -2.78 -5.91
C THR A 208 22.34 -2.32 -4.47
N ALA A 209 21.29 -1.76 -3.88
CA ALA A 209 21.20 -1.51 -2.44
C ALA A 209 19.79 -1.89 -1.92
N HIS A 210 19.55 -3.20 -1.78
CA HIS A 210 18.23 -3.73 -1.41
C HIS A 210 17.94 -3.56 0.08
N GLY A 211 16.75 -3.05 0.38
CA GLY A 211 16.33 -2.49 1.66
C GLY A 211 15.46 -3.40 2.53
N ARG A 212 15.46 -4.71 2.29
CA ARG A 212 14.66 -5.65 3.08
C ARG A 212 15.11 -5.77 4.52
N GLU A 213 14.22 -5.44 5.44
CA GLU A 213 14.48 -5.39 6.88
C GLU A 213 13.94 -6.59 7.65
N LEU A 214 12.99 -7.36 7.09
CA LEU A 214 12.33 -8.45 7.80
C LEU A 214 12.45 -9.79 7.05
N ALA A 215 12.62 -10.86 7.82
CA ALA A 215 12.75 -12.23 7.31
C ALA A 215 11.52 -12.73 6.52
N ASN A 216 10.34 -12.20 6.82
CA ASN A 216 9.06 -12.55 6.20
C ASN A 216 8.61 -11.60 5.09
N ASP A 217 9.34 -10.51 4.84
CA ASP A 217 9.07 -9.63 3.71
C ASP A 217 9.32 -10.39 2.39
N THR A 218 8.39 -10.35 1.44
CA THR A 218 8.51 -11.03 0.15
C THR A 218 9.43 -10.29 -0.82
N SER A 219 9.81 -9.05 -0.51
CA SER A 219 10.68 -8.22 -1.33
C SER A 219 12.02 -8.88 -1.68
N GLY A 220 12.62 -8.38 -2.77
CA GLY A 220 13.87 -8.87 -3.33
C GLY A 220 14.06 -8.41 -4.76
N TYR A 221 15.31 -8.35 -5.22
CA TYR A 221 15.62 -8.12 -6.63
C TYR A 221 16.14 -9.39 -7.28
N VAL A 222 15.51 -9.79 -8.39
CA VAL A 222 15.92 -10.94 -9.20
C VAL A 222 16.32 -10.45 -10.58
N PHE A 223 17.58 -10.63 -10.95
CA PHE A 223 18.11 -10.32 -12.27
C PHE A 223 18.25 -11.61 -13.06
N ARG A 224 17.58 -11.73 -14.21
CA ARG A 224 17.52 -12.96 -15.01
C ARG A 224 17.91 -12.67 -16.45
N GLY A 225 18.93 -13.37 -16.96
CA GLY A 225 19.40 -13.18 -18.33
C GLY A 225 19.99 -11.79 -18.61
N CYS A 226 20.29 -11.00 -17.58
CA CYS A 226 20.80 -9.64 -17.74
C CYS A 226 22.25 -9.62 -18.23
N ASN A 227 22.63 -8.56 -18.92
CA ASN A 227 24.02 -8.30 -19.31
C ASN A 227 24.57 -7.11 -18.53
N VAL A 228 25.52 -7.36 -17.63
CA VAL A 228 26.22 -6.32 -16.86
C VAL A 228 27.54 -6.00 -17.55
N SER A 229 27.67 -4.74 -17.98
CA SER A 229 28.82 -4.24 -18.73
C SER A 229 29.11 -2.79 -18.37
N GLY A 230 30.03 -2.15 -19.08
CA GLY A 230 30.33 -0.72 -18.94
C GLY A 230 31.81 -0.43 -18.74
N THR A 231 32.12 0.79 -18.32
CA THR A 231 33.49 1.30 -18.17
C THR A 231 33.93 1.44 -16.72
N GLY A 232 33.02 1.29 -15.76
CA GLY A 232 33.30 1.43 -14.33
C GLY A 232 33.70 0.13 -13.62
N LYS A 233 33.78 0.20 -12.28
CA LYS A 233 34.13 -0.92 -11.40
C LYS A 233 33.19 -0.98 -10.20
N VAL A 234 32.40 -2.03 -10.09
CA VAL A 234 31.32 -2.11 -9.09
C VAL A 234 31.30 -3.42 -8.34
N VAL A 235 30.64 -3.38 -7.20
CA VAL A 235 30.14 -4.54 -6.46
C VAL A 235 28.70 -4.81 -6.91
N LEU A 236 28.27 -6.08 -6.99
CA LEU A 236 26.90 -6.46 -7.40
C LEU A 236 25.84 -5.86 -6.48
N GLY A 237 26.16 -5.74 -5.19
CA GLY A 237 25.27 -5.10 -4.24
C GLY A 237 25.87 -4.85 -2.87
N ARG A 238 25.23 -3.93 -2.16
CA ARG A 238 25.44 -3.74 -0.73
C ARG A 238 24.17 -3.91 0.08
N ALA A 239 24.27 -4.53 1.25
CA ALA A 239 23.13 -4.75 2.13
C ALA A 239 22.69 -3.45 2.78
N TYR A 240 21.70 -2.77 2.19
CA TYR A 240 21.16 -1.56 2.78
C TYR A 240 20.51 -1.88 4.14
N ARG A 241 19.72 -2.95 4.21
CA ARG A 241 19.09 -3.47 5.44
C ARG A 241 19.45 -4.93 5.74
N SER A 242 19.11 -5.36 6.95
CA SER A 242 19.58 -6.60 7.61
C SER A 242 19.14 -7.91 6.95
N PHE A 243 18.10 -7.91 6.10
CA PHE A 243 17.58 -9.09 5.39
C PHE A 243 17.61 -8.92 3.86
N ALA A 244 18.48 -8.03 3.36
CA ALA A 244 18.61 -7.72 1.93
C ALA A 244 18.63 -8.97 1.05
N ARG A 245 17.94 -8.91 -0.09
CA ARG A 245 17.77 -10.05 -1.00
C ARG A 245 17.99 -9.64 -2.44
N VAL A 246 19.05 -10.17 -3.05
CA VAL A 246 19.42 -9.92 -4.45
C VAL A 246 19.95 -11.21 -5.06
N ILE A 247 19.36 -11.63 -6.19
CA ILE A 247 19.76 -12.85 -6.88
C ILE A 247 20.03 -12.53 -8.36
N PHE A 248 21.20 -12.92 -8.86
CA PHE A 248 21.50 -12.93 -10.29
C PHE A 248 21.42 -14.37 -10.82
N ILE A 249 20.63 -14.58 -11.87
CA ILE A 249 20.35 -15.87 -12.49
C ILE A 249 20.68 -15.78 -13.98
N GLU A 250 21.52 -16.69 -14.47
CA GLU A 250 21.85 -16.83 -15.90
C GLU A 250 22.30 -15.52 -16.56
N SER A 251 22.87 -14.62 -15.77
CA SER A 251 23.29 -13.29 -16.21
C SER A 251 24.75 -13.32 -16.67
N LYS A 252 25.11 -12.42 -17.58
CA LYS A 252 26.47 -12.27 -18.07
C LYS A 252 27.13 -11.04 -17.46
N PHE A 253 28.33 -11.20 -16.92
CA PHE A 253 29.14 -10.13 -16.34
C PHE A 253 30.43 -9.93 -17.13
N ASP A 254 30.61 -8.74 -17.68
CA ASP A 254 31.91 -8.30 -18.18
C ASP A 254 32.88 -8.02 -17.01
N ASN A 255 34.13 -7.65 -17.32
CA ASN A 255 35.17 -7.41 -16.32
C ASN A 255 35.00 -6.05 -15.60
N VAL A 256 33.80 -5.78 -15.12
CA VAL A 256 33.41 -4.59 -14.33
C VAL A 256 33.06 -4.94 -12.88
N ILE A 257 32.83 -6.23 -12.57
CA ILE A 257 32.51 -6.70 -11.23
C ILE A 257 33.79 -6.91 -10.42
N ASN A 258 33.83 -6.38 -9.20
CA ASN A 258 34.92 -6.62 -8.27
C ASN A 258 34.93 -8.08 -7.75
N PRO A 259 36.10 -8.66 -7.45
CA PRO A 259 36.20 -10.07 -7.06
C PRO A 259 35.37 -10.48 -5.83
N GLU A 260 35.22 -9.59 -4.85
CA GLU A 260 34.41 -9.82 -3.64
C GLU A 260 32.91 -9.98 -3.94
N GLY A 261 32.43 -9.37 -5.03
CA GLY A 261 31.05 -9.44 -5.54
C GLY A 261 29.99 -8.75 -4.69
N TRP A 262 30.09 -8.79 -3.36
CA TRP A 262 29.06 -8.28 -2.45
C TRP A 262 29.66 -7.53 -1.25
N PHE A 263 28.90 -6.60 -0.67
CA PHE A 263 29.34 -5.82 0.48
C PHE A 263 28.28 -5.78 1.60
N ILE A 264 28.72 -5.98 2.85
CA ILE A 264 27.83 -6.07 4.02
C ILE A 264 27.36 -4.70 4.54
N TRP A 265 27.99 -3.60 4.08
CA TRP A 265 27.71 -2.24 4.54
C TRP A 265 27.77 -2.11 6.08
N HIS A 266 26.67 -1.72 6.72
CA HIS A 266 26.53 -1.53 8.16
C HIS A 266 25.77 -2.70 8.83
N GLN A 267 25.64 -3.84 8.14
CA GLN A 267 24.86 -4.99 8.58
C GLN A 267 25.74 -6.15 9.08
N ALA A 268 26.92 -5.85 9.62
CA ALA A 268 27.81 -6.86 10.17
C ALA A 268 27.11 -7.68 11.26
N GLY A 269 27.17 -9.01 11.17
CA GLY A 269 26.41 -9.95 12.01
C GLY A 269 25.13 -10.49 11.38
N HIS A 270 24.65 -9.88 10.29
CA HIS A 270 23.47 -10.32 9.53
C HIS A 270 23.82 -11.07 8.23
N GLU A 271 25.09 -11.43 8.01
CA GLU A 271 25.53 -12.16 6.81
C GLU A 271 24.73 -13.45 6.57
N LYS A 272 24.26 -14.09 7.65
CA LYS A 272 23.44 -15.30 7.57
C LYS A 272 21.99 -15.04 7.13
N ASP A 273 21.48 -13.83 7.38
CA ASP A 273 20.09 -13.40 7.19
C ASP A 273 19.88 -12.80 5.78
N ILE A 274 20.95 -12.28 5.18
CA ILE A 274 21.01 -11.77 3.80
C ILE A 274 20.97 -12.92 2.79
N THR A 275 20.27 -12.70 1.67
CA THR A 275 20.20 -13.63 0.55
C THR A 275 20.79 -12.99 -0.70
N TYR A 276 22.11 -13.07 -0.83
CA TYR A 276 22.86 -12.69 -2.03
C TYR A 276 23.39 -13.92 -2.74
N ALA A 277 23.07 -14.07 -4.03
CA ALA A 277 23.41 -15.26 -4.79
C ALA A 277 23.63 -14.98 -6.27
N GLU A 278 24.58 -15.72 -6.85
CA GLU A 278 24.78 -15.88 -8.28
C GLU A 278 24.48 -17.32 -8.69
N VAL A 279 23.61 -17.51 -9.67
CA VAL A 279 23.19 -18.83 -10.18
C VAL A 279 23.46 -18.88 -11.68
N ASN A 280 24.35 -19.78 -12.11
CA ASN A 280 24.69 -20.00 -13.52
C ASN A 280 25.11 -18.72 -14.29
N CYS A 281 25.63 -17.71 -13.59
CA CYS A 281 26.15 -16.50 -14.21
C CYS A 281 27.46 -16.79 -14.96
N LYS A 282 27.73 -16.05 -16.03
CA LYS A 282 28.87 -16.30 -16.94
C LYS A 282 29.62 -15.01 -17.29
N GLY A 283 30.78 -15.16 -17.89
CA GLY A 283 31.62 -14.03 -18.32
C GLY A 283 32.77 -13.75 -17.36
N PRO A 284 33.69 -12.84 -17.74
CA PRO A 284 34.91 -12.58 -16.97
C PRO A 284 34.66 -12.03 -15.55
N GLY A 285 33.54 -11.35 -15.31
CA GLY A 285 33.16 -10.86 -13.97
C GLY A 285 32.47 -11.90 -13.08
N ALA A 286 32.09 -13.06 -13.62
CA ALA A 286 31.33 -14.10 -12.91
C ALA A 286 32.22 -15.15 -12.22
N ASN A 287 33.54 -14.92 -12.12
CA ASN A 287 34.41 -15.80 -11.34
C ASN A 287 34.13 -15.63 -9.85
N THR A 288 33.58 -16.67 -9.22
CA THR A 288 33.17 -16.64 -7.82
C THR A 288 34.26 -17.07 -6.82
N SER A 289 35.48 -17.42 -7.28
CA SER A 289 36.54 -17.98 -6.41
C SER A 289 37.00 -17.06 -5.28
N ASN A 290 36.79 -15.74 -5.42
CA ASN A 290 37.18 -14.71 -4.46
C ASN A 290 35.96 -13.98 -3.85
N ARG A 291 34.74 -14.50 -4.04
CA ARG A 291 33.54 -13.91 -3.45
C ARG A 291 33.60 -13.95 -1.94
N VAL A 292 32.87 -13.03 -1.32
CA VAL A 292 32.66 -13.09 0.12
C VAL A 292 32.15 -14.47 0.55
N PRO A 293 32.63 -15.02 1.67
CA PRO A 293 32.34 -16.40 2.06
C PRO A 293 30.87 -16.63 2.47
N TRP A 294 30.11 -15.58 2.70
CA TRP A 294 28.71 -15.62 3.10
C TRP A 294 27.71 -15.53 1.93
N GLU A 295 28.20 -15.43 0.68
CA GLU A 295 27.34 -15.56 -0.50
C GLU A 295 26.57 -16.88 -0.46
N LYS A 296 25.26 -16.82 -0.67
CA LYS A 296 24.40 -18.01 -0.66
C LYS A 296 24.56 -18.78 -1.96
N LYS A 297 24.58 -20.11 -1.85
CA LYS A 297 24.47 -21.03 -2.98
C LYS A 297 23.06 -21.61 -2.96
N LEU A 298 22.26 -21.20 -3.95
CA LEU A 298 20.89 -21.67 -4.10
C LEU A 298 20.86 -22.94 -4.95
N ASP A 299 20.06 -23.92 -4.55
CA ASP A 299 19.77 -25.10 -5.36
C ASP A 299 18.63 -24.85 -6.37
N ALA A 300 18.36 -25.82 -7.24
CA ALA A 300 17.34 -25.70 -8.28
C ALA A 300 15.93 -25.43 -7.71
N SER A 301 15.57 -26.08 -6.59
CA SER A 301 14.26 -25.90 -5.96
C SER A 301 14.08 -24.51 -5.34
N GLN A 302 15.15 -23.97 -4.77
CA GLN A 302 15.16 -22.60 -4.25
C GLN A 302 15.07 -21.58 -5.39
N VAL A 303 15.69 -21.87 -6.54
CA VAL A 303 15.65 -21.00 -7.73
C VAL A 303 14.25 -20.92 -8.36
N GLU A 304 13.44 -21.98 -8.28
CA GLU A 304 12.06 -21.99 -8.79
C GLU A 304 11.17 -20.92 -8.13
N GLN A 305 11.44 -20.58 -6.87
CA GLN A 305 10.74 -19.52 -6.12
C GLN A 305 10.99 -18.12 -6.70
N TYR A 306 12.06 -17.96 -7.50
CA TYR A 306 12.48 -16.71 -8.12
C TYR A 306 12.17 -16.65 -9.62
N THR A 307 11.23 -17.46 -10.10
CA THR A 307 10.67 -17.33 -11.46
C THR A 307 9.77 -16.09 -11.55
N THR A 308 9.63 -15.49 -12.73
CA THR A 308 8.75 -14.31 -12.91
C THR A 308 7.33 -14.60 -12.43
N GLN A 309 6.79 -15.79 -12.75
CA GLN A 309 5.47 -16.23 -12.28
C GLN A 309 5.39 -16.32 -10.75
N ALA A 310 6.32 -17.03 -10.11
CA ALA A 310 6.27 -17.25 -8.68
C ALA A 310 6.58 -15.98 -7.87
N PHE A 311 7.44 -15.12 -8.41
CA PHE A 311 8.02 -14.01 -7.65
C PHE A 311 7.30 -12.67 -7.87
N VAL A 312 6.70 -12.40 -9.02
CA VAL A 312 6.04 -11.09 -9.26
C VAL A 312 4.69 -11.19 -9.96
N ASP A 313 4.41 -12.30 -10.64
CA ASP A 313 3.16 -12.54 -11.37
C ASP A 313 2.28 -13.59 -10.67
N HIS A 314 2.24 -13.56 -9.34
CA HIS A 314 1.24 -14.25 -8.55
C HIS A 314 0.19 -13.22 -8.10
N ASP A 315 -1.03 -13.61 -7.74
CA ASP A 315 -2.02 -12.66 -7.21
C ASP A 315 -1.73 -12.27 -5.75
N GLY A 316 -0.63 -12.74 -5.18
CA GLY A 316 -0.38 -12.82 -3.75
C GLY A 316 -0.45 -14.27 -3.33
N SER A 317 -1.58 -14.95 -3.54
CA SER A 317 -1.92 -16.17 -2.83
C SER A 317 -0.90 -17.29 -3.03
N ASP A 318 -0.53 -17.97 -1.95
CA ASP A 318 0.22 -19.22 -1.99
C ASP A 318 -0.76 -20.40 -2.17
N PRO A 319 -0.97 -20.90 -3.41
CA PRO A 319 -1.94 -21.97 -3.66
C PRO A 319 -1.55 -23.28 -2.99
N SER A 320 -0.29 -23.46 -2.55
CA SER A 320 0.15 -24.67 -1.85
C SER A 320 -0.41 -24.77 -0.43
N LYS A 321 -0.86 -23.65 0.15
CA LYS A 321 -1.45 -23.57 1.48
C LYS A 321 -2.97 -23.71 1.48
N VAL A 322 -3.63 -23.66 0.32
CA VAL A 322 -5.08 -23.80 0.18
C VAL A 322 -5.43 -25.26 -0.13
N ALA A 323 -6.28 -25.88 0.68
CA ALA A 323 -6.71 -27.27 0.48
C ALA A 323 -7.55 -27.42 -0.80
N TYR A 324 -8.51 -26.53 -1.02
CA TYR A 324 -9.27 -26.41 -2.25
C TYR A 324 -9.99 -25.06 -2.35
N THR A 325 -10.46 -24.75 -3.57
CA THR A 325 -11.17 -23.50 -3.89
C THR A 325 -12.62 -23.79 -4.26
N ILE A 326 -13.54 -23.03 -3.67
CA ILE A 326 -14.95 -22.95 -4.02
C ILE A 326 -15.18 -21.64 -4.78
N THR A 327 -15.86 -21.68 -5.92
CA THR A 327 -16.21 -20.48 -6.69
C THR A 327 -17.67 -20.11 -6.50
N VAL A 328 -17.95 -18.81 -6.35
CA VAL A 328 -19.30 -18.28 -6.19
C VAL A 328 -19.58 -17.22 -7.25
N SER A 329 -20.76 -17.29 -7.87
CA SER A 329 -21.21 -16.35 -8.89
C SER A 329 -22.73 -16.24 -8.94
N GLN A 330 -23.25 -15.02 -8.87
CA GLN A 330 -24.70 -14.77 -8.95
C GLN A 330 -25.31 -15.19 -10.30
N SER A 331 -24.49 -15.33 -11.34
CA SER A 331 -24.94 -15.73 -12.69
C SER A 331 -25.15 -17.23 -12.86
N GLY A 332 -24.79 -18.04 -11.86
CA GLY A 332 -24.93 -19.51 -11.91
C GLY A 332 -23.83 -20.24 -12.66
N ASP A 333 -22.76 -19.55 -13.06
CA ASP A 333 -21.62 -20.10 -13.80
C ASP A 333 -20.44 -20.54 -12.88
N ALA A 334 -20.74 -20.89 -11.63
CA ALA A 334 -19.79 -21.25 -10.58
C ALA A 334 -20.31 -22.40 -9.72
N ASN A 335 -19.55 -22.83 -8.70
CA ASN A 335 -19.98 -23.92 -7.81
C ASN A 335 -21.26 -23.58 -7.03
N PHE A 336 -21.37 -22.33 -6.56
CA PHE A 336 -22.54 -21.82 -5.83
C PHE A 336 -22.94 -20.43 -6.34
N THR A 337 -24.18 -20.03 -6.04
CA THR A 337 -24.71 -18.69 -6.36
C THR A 337 -24.68 -17.73 -5.19
N THR A 338 -24.52 -18.25 -3.97
CA THR A 338 -24.49 -17.49 -2.71
C THR A 338 -23.26 -17.83 -1.89
N VAL A 339 -22.80 -16.87 -1.08
CA VAL A 339 -21.68 -17.08 -0.15
C VAL A 339 -22.10 -18.03 0.97
N THR A 340 -23.36 -17.95 1.41
CA THR A 340 -23.92 -18.83 2.44
C THR A 340 -23.88 -20.30 2.01
N ASP A 341 -24.25 -20.62 0.77
CA ASP A 341 -24.21 -22.01 0.29
C ASP A 341 -22.77 -22.54 0.18
N ALA A 342 -21.82 -21.69 -0.24
CA ALA A 342 -20.40 -22.04 -0.25
C ALA A 342 -19.86 -22.32 1.16
N LEU A 343 -20.24 -21.51 2.15
CA LEU A 343 -19.89 -21.74 3.56
C LEU A 343 -20.54 -23.01 4.13
N ASN A 344 -21.80 -23.30 3.75
CA ASN A 344 -22.51 -24.50 4.19
C ASN A 344 -21.93 -25.79 3.61
N TYR A 345 -21.29 -25.72 2.44
CA TYR A 345 -20.59 -26.85 1.83
C TYR A 345 -19.32 -27.24 2.58
N ILE A 346 -18.70 -26.32 3.31
CA ILE A 346 -17.50 -26.58 4.10
C ILE A 346 -17.88 -27.41 5.34
N PRO A 347 -17.17 -28.51 5.64
CA PRO A 347 -17.45 -29.33 6.82
C PRO A 347 -17.38 -28.52 8.12
N SER A 348 -18.28 -28.80 9.08
CA SER A 348 -18.18 -28.25 10.43
C SER A 348 -16.86 -28.69 11.08
N GLY A 349 -16.21 -27.78 11.81
CA GLY A 349 -14.89 -28.05 12.42
C GLY A 349 -13.72 -28.03 11.44
N ASN A 350 -13.90 -27.45 10.23
CA ASN A 350 -12.80 -27.23 9.30
C ASN A 350 -11.65 -26.43 9.94
N ASP A 351 -10.42 -26.91 9.76
CA ASP A 351 -9.17 -26.30 10.20
C ASP A 351 -8.15 -26.11 9.06
N GLN A 352 -8.50 -26.48 7.82
CA GLN A 352 -7.67 -26.31 6.63
C GLN A 352 -8.06 -25.04 5.88
N TRP A 353 -7.09 -24.35 5.28
CA TRP A 353 -7.41 -23.15 4.48
C TRP A 353 -8.25 -23.51 3.26
N ILE A 354 -9.50 -23.05 3.25
CA ILE A 354 -10.41 -23.19 2.11
C ILE A 354 -10.63 -21.80 1.51
N LYS A 355 -10.37 -21.68 0.21
CA LYS A 355 -10.60 -20.44 -0.53
C LYS A 355 -12.03 -20.41 -1.06
N ILE A 356 -12.77 -19.36 -0.76
CA ILE A 356 -14.05 -19.04 -1.40
C ILE A 356 -13.79 -17.84 -2.32
N LEU A 357 -13.75 -18.10 -3.63
CA LEU A 357 -13.52 -17.10 -4.67
C LEU A 357 -14.85 -16.54 -5.19
N LEU A 358 -15.10 -15.27 -4.94
CA LEU A 358 -16.28 -14.54 -5.39
C LEU A 358 -15.99 -13.85 -6.74
N LYS A 359 -16.79 -14.15 -7.76
CA LYS A 359 -16.80 -13.36 -9.00
C LYS A 359 -17.39 -11.96 -8.75
N PRO A 360 -17.07 -10.95 -9.60
CA PRO A 360 -17.68 -9.63 -9.54
C PRO A 360 -19.21 -9.68 -9.37
N GLY A 361 -19.73 -8.92 -8.42
CA GLY A 361 -21.16 -8.93 -8.08
C GLY A 361 -21.48 -8.25 -6.75
N THR A 362 -22.78 -8.06 -6.50
CA THR A 362 -23.30 -7.55 -5.22
C THR A 362 -24.11 -8.66 -4.54
N TYR A 363 -23.49 -9.32 -3.57
CA TYR A 363 -24.08 -10.40 -2.79
C TYR A 363 -24.87 -9.82 -1.61
N LYS A 364 -26.21 -9.82 -1.72
CA LYS A 364 -27.08 -9.31 -0.65
C LYS A 364 -27.40 -10.40 0.36
N GLU A 365 -26.49 -10.61 1.31
CA GLU A 365 -26.56 -11.70 2.29
C GLU A 365 -26.13 -11.20 3.67
N LYS A 366 -26.75 -11.75 4.73
CA LYS A 366 -26.29 -11.58 6.11
C LYS A 366 -25.56 -12.85 6.52
N ILE A 367 -24.28 -12.73 6.85
CA ILE A 367 -23.38 -13.89 6.98
C ILE A 367 -22.83 -13.99 8.40
N LEU A 368 -22.80 -15.21 8.93
CA LEU A 368 -22.17 -15.58 10.20
C LEU A 368 -21.25 -16.78 9.98
N ILE A 369 -19.99 -16.65 10.40
CA ILE A 369 -19.02 -17.73 10.47
C ILE A 369 -18.65 -17.95 11.94
N ASN A 370 -19.18 -19.03 12.54
CA ASN A 370 -19.04 -19.31 13.97
C ASN A 370 -18.52 -20.70 14.32
N GLU A 371 -18.23 -21.56 13.34
CA GLU A 371 -17.77 -22.95 13.58
C GLU A 371 -16.75 -23.47 12.55
N LYS A 372 -16.31 -22.63 11.59
CA LYS A 372 -15.45 -23.01 10.46
C LYS A 372 -14.24 -22.07 10.39
N GLU A 373 -13.10 -22.50 10.91
CA GLU A 373 -11.84 -21.73 10.86
C GLU A 373 -11.19 -21.83 9.47
N CYS A 374 -10.13 -21.05 9.26
CA CYS A 374 -9.28 -21.10 8.07
C CYS A 374 -10.07 -20.83 6.78
N ILE A 375 -10.94 -19.81 6.80
CA ILE A 375 -11.70 -19.38 5.62
C ILE A 375 -10.96 -18.23 4.95
N PHE A 376 -10.57 -18.42 3.69
CA PHE A 376 -10.04 -17.36 2.83
C PHE A 376 -11.11 -16.92 1.83
N LEU A 377 -11.72 -15.76 2.08
CA LEU A 377 -12.67 -15.14 1.17
C LEU A 377 -11.97 -14.18 0.21
N GLU A 378 -11.97 -14.47 -1.08
CA GLU A 378 -11.28 -13.67 -2.10
C GLU A 378 -12.26 -13.15 -3.14
N GLY A 379 -12.26 -11.85 -3.38
CA GLY A 379 -12.98 -11.20 -4.47
C GLY A 379 -11.99 -10.69 -5.51
N SER A 380 -12.48 -10.47 -6.74
CA SER A 380 -11.68 -9.87 -7.81
C SER A 380 -11.12 -8.50 -7.40
N ASP A 381 -11.95 -7.60 -6.90
CA ASP A 381 -11.56 -6.27 -6.43
C ASP A 381 -12.67 -5.69 -5.56
N ARG A 382 -12.32 -4.90 -4.54
CA ARG A 382 -13.29 -4.34 -3.59
C ARG A 382 -14.32 -3.42 -4.25
N SER A 383 -14.03 -2.82 -5.40
CA SER A 383 -14.98 -1.99 -6.17
C SER A 383 -15.97 -2.79 -7.02
N THR A 384 -15.67 -4.08 -7.27
CA THR A 384 -16.48 -4.94 -8.15
C THR A 384 -17.16 -6.09 -7.39
N THR A 385 -16.67 -6.44 -6.21
CA THR A 385 -17.19 -7.52 -5.37
C THR A 385 -17.62 -6.96 -4.02
N THR A 386 -18.93 -6.95 -3.77
CA THR A 386 -19.52 -6.41 -2.54
C THR A 386 -20.42 -7.43 -1.86
N ILE A 387 -20.28 -7.59 -0.55
CA ILE A 387 -21.26 -8.26 0.31
C ILE A 387 -21.98 -7.18 1.11
N THR A 388 -23.30 -7.15 1.02
CA THR A 388 -24.10 -6.06 1.61
C THR A 388 -25.35 -6.56 2.31
N PHE A 389 -25.69 -5.93 3.43
CA PHE A 389 -26.98 -6.12 4.09
C PHE A 389 -27.36 -4.85 4.87
N ASP A 390 -28.65 -4.52 4.94
CA ASP A 390 -29.13 -3.24 5.50
C ASP A 390 -29.83 -3.44 6.85
N ALA A 391 -29.29 -4.35 7.68
CA ALA A 391 -29.81 -4.59 9.03
C ALA A 391 -29.46 -3.42 9.96
N HIS A 392 -30.33 -3.16 10.94
CA HIS A 392 -30.24 -2.07 11.92
C HIS A 392 -30.91 -2.52 13.24
N ASN A 393 -31.22 -1.59 14.15
CA ASN A 393 -31.89 -1.74 15.46
C ASN A 393 -31.00 -2.09 16.67
N SER A 394 -29.91 -2.83 16.49
CA SER A 394 -28.90 -3.03 17.54
C SER A 394 -27.55 -3.32 16.90
N THR A 395 -26.45 -3.01 17.60
CA THR A 395 -25.08 -3.24 17.08
C THR A 395 -24.86 -4.69 16.64
N MET A 396 -25.30 -5.67 17.45
CA MET A 396 -25.22 -7.10 17.07
C MET A 396 -26.21 -7.48 15.98
N GLY A 397 -27.43 -6.93 16.02
CA GLY A 397 -28.47 -7.22 15.04
C GLY A 397 -28.17 -6.66 13.65
N SER A 398 -27.31 -5.65 13.55
CA SER A 398 -27.04 -4.93 12.30
C SER A 398 -25.86 -5.45 11.49
N ILE A 399 -25.07 -6.39 12.03
CA ILE A 399 -23.85 -6.89 11.37
C ILE A 399 -24.18 -7.57 10.03
N THR A 400 -23.61 -7.06 8.94
CA THR A 400 -23.72 -7.68 7.60
C THR A 400 -22.89 -8.95 7.50
N PHE A 401 -21.62 -8.89 7.89
CA PHE A 401 -20.72 -10.04 7.87
C PHE A 401 -20.05 -10.21 9.23
N PHE A 402 -20.30 -11.35 9.89
CA PHE A 402 -19.87 -11.59 11.25
C PHE A 402 -18.97 -12.83 11.33
N VAL A 403 -17.75 -12.67 11.84
CA VAL A 403 -16.79 -13.76 12.03
C VAL A 403 -16.38 -13.84 13.50
N THR A 404 -16.62 -15.00 14.13
CA THR A 404 -16.28 -15.25 15.54
C THR A 404 -15.23 -16.31 15.77
N VAL A 405 -14.88 -17.06 14.73
CA VAL A 405 -13.85 -18.11 14.75
C VAL A 405 -12.47 -17.53 14.50
N ASP A 406 -11.41 -18.21 14.87
CA ASP A 406 -10.04 -17.77 14.58
C ASP A 406 -9.67 -18.01 13.10
N ASN A 407 -8.55 -17.42 12.66
CA ASN A 407 -7.93 -17.68 11.34
C ASN A 407 -8.87 -17.37 10.16
N PHE A 408 -9.32 -16.12 10.06
CA PHE A 408 -10.10 -15.64 8.93
C PHE A 408 -9.23 -14.77 8.01
N LEU A 409 -9.43 -14.90 6.71
CA LEU A 409 -8.73 -14.09 5.73
C LEU A 409 -9.72 -13.56 4.69
N ALA A 410 -9.63 -12.26 4.39
CA ALA A 410 -10.36 -11.67 3.28
C ALA A 410 -9.46 -10.79 2.40
N LYS A 411 -9.72 -10.80 1.09
CA LYS A 411 -9.00 -9.98 0.13
C LYS A 411 -9.89 -9.49 -1.01
N GLY A 412 -9.76 -8.22 -1.39
CA GLY A 412 -10.40 -7.67 -2.59
C GLY A 412 -11.94 -7.68 -2.54
N ILE A 413 -12.54 -7.49 -1.36
CA ILE A 413 -13.99 -7.50 -1.15
C ILE A 413 -14.41 -6.27 -0.34
N THR A 414 -15.55 -5.67 -0.68
CA THR A 414 -16.23 -4.69 0.18
C THR A 414 -17.32 -5.34 1.01
N PHE A 415 -17.27 -5.13 2.33
CA PHE A 415 -18.36 -5.41 3.26
C PHE A 415 -19.12 -4.11 3.53
N LYS A 416 -20.45 -4.14 3.41
CA LYS A 416 -21.25 -2.91 3.40
C LYS A 416 -22.53 -3.02 4.21
N ASN A 417 -22.84 -1.97 4.97
CA ASN A 417 -24.18 -1.71 5.50
C ASN A 417 -24.64 -0.30 5.12
N SER A 418 -25.69 -0.19 4.29
CA SER A 418 -26.08 1.10 3.70
C SER A 418 -27.21 1.82 4.44
N TYR A 419 -27.72 1.25 5.53
CA TYR A 419 -28.97 1.70 6.16
C TYR A 419 -28.97 3.21 6.48
N ASN A 420 -27.99 3.69 7.24
CA ASN A 420 -27.92 5.10 7.63
C ASN A 420 -27.59 6.04 6.47
N ARG A 421 -26.81 5.58 5.48
CA ARG A 421 -26.49 6.40 4.29
C ARG A 421 -27.74 6.75 3.49
N ALA A 422 -28.69 5.82 3.38
CA ALA A 422 -29.97 6.08 2.72
C ALA A 422 -30.82 7.13 3.46
N LEU A 423 -30.68 7.25 4.78
CA LEU A 423 -31.38 8.26 5.57
C LEU A 423 -30.75 9.64 5.40
N VAL A 424 -29.41 9.74 5.46
CA VAL A 424 -28.67 11.00 5.31
C VAL A 424 -28.79 11.57 3.89
N ALA A 425 -28.87 10.72 2.86
CA ALA A 425 -29.02 11.17 1.47
C ALA A 425 -30.43 11.70 1.12
N ASN A 426 -31.45 11.39 1.92
CA ASN A 426 -32.86 11.65 1.62
C ASN A 426 -33.54 12.68 2.55
N GLN A 427 -32.81 13.34 3.45
CA GLN A 427 -33.39 14.25 4.44
C GLN A 427 -33.15 15.74 4.15
N GLU A 428 -34.25 16.48 3.95
CA GLU A 428 -34.42 17.88 4.39
C GLU A 428 -34.14 17.98 5.90
N PRO A 429 -33.71 19.13 6.45
CA PRO A 429 -33.18 19.24 7.81
C PRO A 429 -34.27 19.02 8.87
N VAL A 430 -34.51 17.77 9.23
CA VAL A 430 -35.31 17.39 10.40
C VAL A 430 -34.36 17.10 11.55
N ALA A 431 -34.72 17.59 12.74
CA ALA A 431 -33.97 17.44 13.97
C ALA A 431 -33.44 16.01 14.18
N ASN A 432 -32.11 15.89 14.09
CA ASN A 432 -31.22 14.79 14.50
C ASN A 432 -31.89 13.63 15.28
N PRO A 433 -32.40 12.57 14.62
CA PRO A 433 -32.47 11.27 15.26
C PRO A 433 -31.03 10.74 15.33
N ASP A 434 -30.53 10.48 16.54
CA ASP A 434 -29.19 9.89 16.72
C ASP A 434 -29.01 8.69 15.77
N PRO A 435 -27.89 8.61 15.01
CA PRO A 435 -27.68 7.53 14.07
C PRO A 435 -27.77 6.16 14.78
N ILE A 436 -28.40 5.20 14.12
CA ILE A 436 -28.63 3.86 14.67
C ILE A 436 -27.43 2.96 14.30
N PRO A 437 -26.90 2.09 15.18
CA PRO A 437 -25.82 1.18 14.84
C PRO A 437 -26.04 0.38 13.54
N CYS A 438 -25.10 0.48 12.59
CA CYS A 438 -25.17 -0.20 11.28
C CYS A 438 -23.82 -0.86 10.91
N VAL A 439 -23.57 -2.05 11.47
CA VAL A 439 -22.27 -2.72 11.33
C VAL A 439 -22.12 -3.39 9.96
N ALA A 440 -21.07 -3.04 9.23
CA ALA A 440 -20.70 -3.70 7.97
C ALA A 440 -19.93 -5.00 8.23
N PHE A 441 -19.01 -4.99 9.19
CA PHE A 441 -18.21 -6.17 9.53
C PHE A 441 -17.96 -6.29 11.03
N GLY A 442 -18.11 -7.50 11.58
CA GLY A 442 -17.77 -7.83 12.96
C GLY A 442 -16.66 -8.88 13.06
N SER A 443 -15.59 -8.56 13.78
CA SER A 443 -14.37 -9.37 13.94
C SER A 443 -14.13 -9.73 15.41
N PHE A 444 -14.35 -10.99 15.78
CA PHE A 444 -14.31 -11.45 17.19
C PHE A 444 -13.30 -12.58 17.47
N GLY A 445 -12.72 -13.20 16.44
CA GLY A 445 -11.73 -14.27 16.54
C GLY A 445 -10.28 -13.76 16.47
N ASP A 446 -9.32 -14.59 16.81
CA ASP A 446 -7.89 -14.28 16.69
C ASP A 446 -7.38 -14.49 15.25
N LYS A 447 -6.34 -13.76 14.86
CA LYS A 447 -5.64 -13.93 13.57
C LYS A 447 -6.49 -13.68 12.34
N HIS A 448 -7.29 -12.61 12.34
CA HIS A 448 -7.99 -12.17 11.14
C HIS A 448 -7.13 -11.23 10.32
N ALA A 449 -7.05 -11.43 9.00
CA ALA A 449 -6.40 -10.48 8.12
C ALA A 449 -7.26 -10.05 6.93
N PHE A 450 -7.04 -8.82 6.49
CA PHE A 450 -7.80 -8.15 5.46
C PHE A 450 -6.84 -7.41 4.53
N TYR A 451 -6.89 -7.72 3.23
CA TYR A 451 -5.99 -7.13 2.24
C TYR A 451 -6.79 -6.47 1.13
N SER A 452 -6.62 -5.17 0.96
CA SER A 452 -7.36 -4.41 -0.07
C SER A 452 -8.88 -4.58 0.02
N CYS A 453 -9.42 -4.73 1.23
CA CYS A 453 -10.86 -4.82 1.49
C CYS A 453 -11.50 -3.44 1.66
N GLY A 454 -12.80 -3.35 1.43
CA GLY A 454 -13.64 -2.19 1.75
C GLY A 454 -14.53 -2.46 2.96
N PHE A 455 -14.71 -1.47 3.82
CA PHE A 455 -15.67 -1.49 4.93
C PHE A 455 -16.49 -0.20 4.85
N GLU A 456 -17.72 -0.31 4.36
CA GLU A 456 -18.57 0.83 4.05
C GLU A 456 -19.79 0.89 4.98
N GLY A 457 -19.91 1.98 5.73
CA GLY A 457 -21.01 2.20 6.67
C GLY A 457 -21.16 3.67 7.04
N TYR A 458 -21.70 3.93 8.24
CA TYR A 458 -21.84 5.28 8.79
C TYR A 458 -21.54 5.31 10.29
N GLN A 459 -22.44 4.77 11.12
CA GLN A 459 -22.16 4.55 12.53
C GLN A 459 -21.83 3.09 12.76
N ASP A 460 -20.80 2.82 13.56
CA ASP A 460 -20.37 1.47 13.93
C ASP A 460 -19.96 0.60 12.71
N THR A 461 -19.35 1.18 11.67
CA THR A 461 -19.03 0.47 10.42
C THR A 461 -18.25 -0.84 10.64
N LEU A 462 -17.15 -0.79 11.39
CA LEU A 462 -16.26 -1.91 11.65
C LEU A 462 -16.20 -2.20 13.15
N TRP A 463 -16.78 -3.33 13.54
CA TRP A 463 -16.71 -3.83 14.90
C TRP A 463 -15.49 -4.75 15.08
N ASP A 464 -14.36 -4.12 15.39
CA ASP A 464 -13.07 -4.74 15.68
C ASP A 464 -13.00 -5.14 17.17
N GLN A 465 -13.61 -6.27 17.53
CA GLN A 465 -13.96 -6.52 18.94
C GLN A 465 -12.87 -7.22 19.75
N LYS A 466 -12.26 -8.29 19.24
CA LYS A 466 -11.37 -9.15 20.02
C LYS A 466 -10.46 -9.95 19.10
N GLY A 467 -9.22 -10.16 19.54
CA GLY A 467 -8.22 -10.95 18.83
C GLY A 467 -7.17 -10.06 18.17
N ARG A 468 -6.18 -10.69 17.54
CA ARG A 468 -5.15 -10.03 16.75
C ARG A 468 -5.62 -9.88 15.32
N HIS A 469 -5.68 -8.65 14.83
CA HIS A 469 -6.15 -8.37 13.48
C HIS A 469 -5.17 -7.54 12.67
N TYR A 470 -5.09 -7.82 11.38
CA TYR A 470 -4.23 -7.11 10.45
C TYR A 470 -5.02 -6.61 9.24
N PHE A 471 -5.02 -5.30 9.03
CA PHE A 471 -5.67 -4.66 7.89
C PHE A 471 -4.58 -3.99 7.04
N LYS A 472 -4.40 -4.43 5.79
CA LYS A 472 -3.40 -3.87 4.87
C LYS A 472 -4.07 -3.30 3.63
N SER A 473 -3.80 -2.03 3.34
CA SER A 473 -4.32 -1.34 2.14
C SER A 473 -5.85 -1.33 2.05
N CYS A 474 -6.54 -1.38 3.18
CA CYS A 474 -8.00 -1.39 3.23
C CYS A 474 -8.59 0.03 3.13
N TYR A 475 -9.82 0.11 2.65
CA TYR A 475 -10.66 1.31 2.68
C TYR A 475 -11.71 1.17 3.77
N ILE A 476 -11.77 2.10 4.72
CA ILE A 476 -12.73 2.08 5.82
C ILE A 476 -13.46 3.42 5.86
N GLU A 477 -14.78 3.39 5.89
CA GLU A 477 -15.61 4.59 5.76
C GLU A 477 -16.69 4.66 6.84
N GLY A 478 -16.87 5.85 7.42
CA GLY A 478 -17.97 6.12 8.33
C GLY A 478 -17.94 7.54 8.91
N ALA A 479 -18.66 7.74 10.02
CA ALA A 479 -18.82 9.03 10.68
C ALA A 479 -18.70 8.90 12.21
N VAL A 480 -19.56 8.11 12.86
CA VAL A 480 -19.61 7.97 14.33
C VAL A 480 -19.06 6.60 14.72
N ASP A 481 -18.02 6.57 15.55
CA ASP A 481 -17.39 5.36 16.09
C ASP A 481 -17.16 4.27 15.05
N PHE A 482 -16.77 4.67 13.84
CA PHE A 482 -16.86 3.74 12.71
C PHE A 482 -15.79 2.64 12.73
N ILE A 483 -14.78 2.75 13.60
CA ILE A 483 -13.90 1.66 14.02
C ILE A 483 -13.98 1.55 15.55
N PHE A 484 -14.60 0.49 16.07
CA PHE A 484 -14.86 0.37 17.51
C PHE A 484 -14.71 -1.07 18.01
N GLY A 485 -14.54 -1.23 19.32
CA GLY A 485 -14.33 -2.53 19.96
C GLY A 485 -13.03 -2.60 20.78
N ASN A 486 -12.55 -3.82 21.06
CA ASN A 486 -11.38 -4.08 21.91
C ASN A 486 -10.32 -4.97 21.23
N GLY A 487 -10.23 -4.93 19.90
CA GLY A 487 -9.22 -5.68 19.13
C GLY A 487 -7.78 -5.24 19.44
N GLN A 488 -6.84 -6.13 19.20
CA GLN A 488 -5.41 -5.82 19.13
C GLN A 488 -5.00 -5.75 17.66
N SER A 489 -5.04 -4.56 17.08
CA SER A 489 -5.12 -4.43 15.63
C SER A 489 -4.08 -3.49 15.06
N VAL A 490 -3.50 -3.89 13.92
CA VAL A 490 -2.68 -3.01 13.08
C VAL A 490 -3.43 -2.72 11.78
N TYR A 491 -3.61 -1.45 11.50
CA TYR A 491 -4.09 -0.91 10.24
C TYR A 491 -2.90 -0.31 9.51
N GLU A 492 -2.44 -0.95 8.45
CA GLU A 492 -1.25 -0.57 7.70
C GLU A 492 -1.63 -0.10 6.29
N GLN A 493 -1.25 1.15 5.97
CA GLN A 493 -1.49 1.75 4.66
C GLN A 493 -2.97 1.80 4.27
N CYS A 494 -3.87 1.91 5.26
CA CYS A 494 -5.31 2.00 5.03
C CYS A 494 -5.74 3.44 4.72
N ALA A 495 -6.81 3.59 3.94
CA ALA A 495 -7.52 4.84 3.73
C ALA A 495 -8.75 4.90 4.64
N LEU A 496 -8.79 5.88 5.54
CA LEU A 496 -9.91 6.14 6.44
C LEU A 496 -10.71 7.34 5.91
N ASN A 497 -11.93 7.09 5.43
CA ASN A 497 -12.81 8.11 4.85
C ASN A 497 -13.88 8.58 5.85
N VAL A 498 -13.72 9.80 6.34
CA VAL A 498 -14.63 10.49 7.27
C VAL A 498 -15.75 11.15 6.45
N THR A 499 -16.99 10.66 6.63
CA THR A 499 -18.14 11.06 5.80
C THR A 499 -19.13 11.97 6.50
N GLY A 500 -19.02 12.12 7.81
CA GLY A 500 -19.90 12.97 8.63
C GLY A 500 -19.20 13.43 9.91
N GLY A 501 -19.98 14.05 10.80
CA GLY A 501 -19.55 14.43 12.15
C GLY A 501 -19.37 13.21 13.06
N GLY A 502 -18.27 13.12 13.82
CA GLY A 502 -18.12 12.08 14.84
C GLY A 502 -16.69 11.72 15.21
N PHE A 503 -16.43 10.41 15.33
CA PHE A 503 -15.19 9.84 15.83
C PHE A 503 -14.74 8.71 14.92
N ILE A 504 -13.49 8.72 14.49
CA ILE A 504 -12.92 7.64 13.69
C ILE A 504 -12.84 6.36 14.52
N THR A 505 -12.35 6.48 15.75
CA THR A 505 -12.17 5.33 16.65
C THR A 505 -12.92 5.46 17.97
N ALA A 506 -13.44 4.34 18.47
CA ALA A 506 -13.99 4.20 19.82
C ALA A 506 -13.47 2.90 20.46
N GLN A 507 -12.22 2.93 20.92
CA GLN A 507 -11.55 1.75 21.46
C GLN A 507 -11.96 1.51 22.92
N ASN A 508 -12.21 0.24 23.26
CA ASN A 508 -12.88 -0.20 24.49
C ASN A 508 -11.98 -1.02 25.43
N ARG A 509 -10.70 -0.67 25.55
CA ARG A 509 -9.81 -1.31 26.50
C ARG A 509 -10.12 -0.86 27.93
N GLU A 510 -10.41 -1.81 28.80
CA GLU A 510 -10.83 -1.54 30.19
C GLU A 510 -9.79 -1.88 31.25
N LEU A 511 -8.69 -2.55 30.90
CA LEU A 511 -7.67 -2.98 31.86
C LEU A 511 -6.26 -2.59 31.42
N ALA A 512 -5.43 -2.16 32.38
CA ALA A 512 -4.04 -1.76 32.14
C ALA A 512 -3.15 -2.88 31.56
N ASN A 513 -3.47 -4.15 31.85
CA ASN A 513 -2.70 -5.31 31.38
C ASN A 513 -3.28 -5.97 30.13
N ASP A 514 -4.40 -5.47 29.60
CA ASP A 514 -4.94 -5.93 28.32
C ASP A 514 -3.99 -5.46 27.18
N PRO A 515 -3.50 -6.36 26.30
CA PRO A 515 -2.63 -5.99 25.19
C PRO A 515 -3.36 -5.24 24.06
N SER A 516 -4.69 -5.18 24.07
CA SER A 516 -5.50 -4.58 23.01
C SER A 516 -5.19 -3.10 22.74
N GLY A 517 -5.60 -2.65 21.55
CA GLY A 517 -5.39 -1.30 21.07
C GLY A 517 -5.32 -1.27 19.55
N TYR A 518 -5.49 -0.07 18.99
CA TYR A 518 -5.42 0.15 17.54
C TYR A 518 -4.15 0.92 17.17
N VAL A 519 -3.40 0.40 16.20
CA VAL A 519 -2.21 1.05 15.66
C VAL A 519 -2.40 1.28 14.16
N PHE A 520 -2.46 2.55 13.75
CA PHE A 520 -2.56 2.97 12.37
C PHE A 520 -1.18 3.38 11.87
N ARG A 521 -0.67 2.73 10.82
CA ARG A 521 0.69 2.93 10.29
C ARG A 521 0.64 3.28 8.81
N GLY A 522 1.18 4.44 8.43
CA GLY A 522 1.18 4.86 7.02
C GLY A 522 -0.22 5.07 6.43
N CYS A 523 -1.24 5.29 7.26
CA CYS A 523 -2.62 5.45 6.83
C CYS A 523 -2.91 6.88 6.35
N GLU A 524 -3.96 7.06 5.55
CA GLU A 524 -4.47 8.36 5.14
C GLU A 524 -5.86 8.61 5.75
N VAL A 525 -6.01 9.72 6.49
CA VAL A 525 -7.28 10.18 7.05
C VAL A 525 -7.80 11.36 6.24
N SER A 526 -8.90 11.15 5.54
CA SER A 526 -9.49 12.12 4.62
C SER A 526 -11.01 11.99 4.52
N GLY A 527 -11.66 12.83 3.73
CA GLY A 527 -13.09 12.72 3.45
C GLY A 527 -13.80 14.06 3.30
N THR A 528 -15.11 14.05 3.52
CA THR A 528 -16.00 15.21 3.41
C THR A 528 -16.60 15.64 4.74
N GLY A 529 -16.45 14.81 5.78
CA GLY A 529 -16.90 15.10 7.13
C GLY A 529 -15.83 15.82 7.96
N HIS A 530 -16.10 15.93 9.26
CA HIS A 530 -15.19 16.48 10.27
C HIS A 530 -15.33 15.67 11.56
N GLY A 531 -14.22 15.32 12.21
CA GLY A 531 -14.28 14.59 13.47
C GLY A 531 -12.93 14.38 14.13
N ASP A 532 -12.98 13.83 15.32
CA ASP A 532 -11.80 13.46 16.09
C ASP A 532 -11.23 12.11 15.59
N LEU A 533 -9.91 11.93 15.74
CA LEU A 533 -9.22 10.64 15.51
C LEU A 533 -9.78 9.53 16.41
N GLY A 534 -10.37 9.89 17.54
CA GLY A 534 -11.14 8.96 18.34
C GLY A 534 -11.61 9.51 19.67
N ARG A 535 -12.48 8.73 20.31
CA ARG A 535 -12.88 8.91 21.69
C ARG A 535 -12.53 7.69 22.53
N ALA A 536 -12.08 7.92 23.77
CA ALA A 536 -11.86 6.83 24.72
C ALA A 536 -13.21 6.29 25.20
N TYR A 537 -13.58 5.10 24.73
CA TYR A 537 -14.79 4.42 25.19
C TYR A 537 -14.50 3.58 26.43
N GLY A 538 -13.38 2.84 26.44
CA GLY A 538 -12.89 2.11 27.60
C GLY A 538 -11.94 2.94 28.48
N SER A 539 -11.86 2.58 29.77
CA SER A 539 -11.09 3.32 30.80
C SER A 539 -9.58 3.37 30.54
N PHE A 540 -9.05 2.41 29.78
CA PHE A 540 -7.64 2.26 29.37
C PHE A 540 -7.47 2.28 27.85
N SER A 541 -8.42 2.93 27.15
CA SER A 541 -8.46 2.99 25.69
C SER A 541 -7.10 3.33 25.07
N ARG A 542 -6.77 2.68 23.94
CA ARG A 542 -5.48 2.83 23.28
C ARG A 542 -5.58 2.91 21.76
N VAL A 543 -5.16 4.04 21.21
CA VAL A 543 -5.16 4.33 19.77
C VAL A 543 -3.91 5.13 19.39
N ILE A 544 -3.18 4.68 18.38
CA ILE A 544 -1.90 5.28 17.99
C ILE A 544 -1.86 5.44 16.46
N PHE A 545 -1.52 6.63 15.98
CA PHE A 545 -1.22 6.90 14.57
C PHE A 545 0.29 7.13 14.39
N ILE A 546 0.88 6.43 13.43
CA ILE A 546 2.32 6.45 13.13
C ILE A 546 2.51 6.70 11.63
N ASP A 547 3.37 7.65 11.26
CA ASP A 547 3.75 7.98 9.89
C ASP A 547 2.52 8.18 8.96
N SER A 548 1.40 8.65 9.51
CA SER A 548 0.10 8.73 8.83
C SER A 548 -0.19 10.14 8.34
N LYS A 549 -0.92 10.27 7.23
CA LYS A 549 -1.31 11.55 6.66
C LYS A 549 -2.71 11.95 7.13
N LEU A 550 -2.81 13.08 7.83
CA LEU A 550 -4.05 13.61 8.39
C LEU A 550 -4.45 14.88 7.64
N SER A 551 -5.61 14.87 6.97
CA SER A 551 -6.17 16.05 6.31
C SER A 551 -7.03 16.90 7.27
N ASN A 552 -7.54 18.04 6.79
CA ASN A 552 -8.34 18.99 7.58
C ASN A 552 -9.69 18.46 8.07
N VAL A 553 -10.05 17.22 7.74
CA VAL A 553 -11.20 16.53 8.36
C VAL A 553 -10.96 16.25 9.85
N VAL A 554 -9.70 16.20 10.29
CA VAL A 554 -9.36 15.97 11.71
C VAL A 554 -9.52 17.26 12.50
N ASP A 555 -10.35 17.20 13.54
CA ASP A 555 -10.60 18.36 14.40
C ASP A 555 -9.32 18.77 15.17
N PRO A 556 -9.13 20.08 15.46
CA PRO A 556 -7.89 20.55 16.11
C PRO A 556 -7.62 19.91 17.48
N GLY A 557 -8.69 19.60 18.24
CA GLY A 557 -8.59 18.88 19.51
C GLY A 557 -8.09 17.44 19.33
N GLY A 558 -8.44 16.82 18.20
CA GLY A 558 -7.97 15.53 17.70
C GLY A 558 -8.52 14.32 18.42
N TRP A 559 -8.83 14.44 19.71
CA TRP A 559 -9.21 13.31 20.56
C TRP A 559 -10.21 13.73 21.64
N ASN A 560 -11.03 12.77 22.07
CA ASN A 560 -12.09 12.97 23.06
C ASN A 560 -12.11 11.85 24.11
N ILE A 561 -12.82 12.05 25.22
CA ILE A 561 -13.02 11.06 26.29
C ILE A 561 -14.51 10.91 26.57
N TRP A 562 -14.98 9.67 26.63
CA TRP A 562 -16.31 9.34 27.10
C TRP A 562 -16.24 8.83 28.55
N ARG A 563 -16.99 9.42 29.49
CA ARG A 563 -17.23 8.83 30.82
C ARG A 563 -18.71 8.80 31.13
N GLN A 564 -19.29 7.61 31.32
CA GLN A 564 -20.58 7.46 31.99
C GLN A 564 -20.37 7.63 33.50
N HIS A 565 -20.72 8.81 34.04
CA HIS A 565 -21.13 8.86 35.44
C HIS A 565 -22.58 8.42 35.55
N GLY A 566 -22.87 7.60 36.56
CA GLY A 566 -24.16 6.94 36.74
C GLY A 566 -25.36 7.84 36.46
N HIS A 567 -26.19 7.39 35.51
CA HIS A 567 -27.59 7.74 35.29
C HIS A 567 -28.05 9.18 34.98
N GLU A 568 -27.21 10.18 34.72
CA GLU A 568 -27.69 11.44 34.11
C GLU A 568 -26.67 12.02 33.10
N ILE A 569 -27.14 12.23 31.85
CA ILE A 569 -26.59 12.96 30.70
C ILE A 569 -25.05 12.89 30.47
N PRO A 570 -24.55 12.41 29.31
CA PRO A 570 -23.11 12.43 29.01
C PRO A 570 -22.56 13.86 29.06
N VAL A 571 -21.70 14.13 30.04
CA VAL A 571 -20.97 15.40 30.13
C VAL A 571 -19.71 15.24 29.30
N MET A 572 -19.59 16.02 28.21
CA MET A 572 -18.31 16.23 27.53
C MET A 572 -17.31 16.75 28.57
N LEU A 573 -16.29 15.95 28.90
CA LEU A 573 -15.25 16.40 29.82
C LEU A 573 -14.51 17.59 29.20
N THR A 574 -14.08 18.52 30.04
CA THR A 574 -13.27 19.64 29.57
C THR A 574 -11.88 19.13 29.19
N PRO A 575 -11.14 19.80 28.29
CA PRO A 575 -9.78 19.41 27.91
C PRO A 575 -8.80 19.22 29.08
N ASN A 576 -9.15 19.67 30.29
CA ASN A 576 -8.31 19.62 31.48
C ASN A 576 -8.50 18.36 32.35
N ASP A 577 -9.51 17.54 32.11
CA ASP A 577 -9.66 16.24 32.77
C ASP A 577 -8.67 15.27 32.12
N THR A 578 -7.51 15.06 32.76
CA THR A 578 -6.42 14.22 32.23
C THR A 578 -6.58 12.77 32.71
N PRO A 579 -7.13 11.84 31.89
CA PRO A 579 -7.06 10.42 32.21
C PRO A 579 -5.62 9.95 32.04
N ASN A 580 -4.99 9.55 33.14
CA ASN A 580 -3.62 9.00 33.09
C ASN A 580 -3.55 7.64 32.38
N ASP A 581 -4.70 6.95 32.28
CA ASP A 581 -4.81 5.53 31.96
C ASP A 581 -5.02 5.23 30.47
N VAL A 582 -5.37 6.24 29.65
CA VAL A 582 -5.51 6.09 28.19
C VAL A 582 -4.19 6.34 27.46
N THR A 583 -4.02 5.71 26.30
CA THR A 583 -2.84 5.86 25.44
C THR A 583 -3.22 6.30 24.04
N TYR A 584 -3.19 7.62 23.82
CA TYR A 584 -3.58 8.27 22.57
C TYR A 584 -2.37 9.03 22.05
N ALA A 585 -1.89 8.72 20.84
CA ALA A 585 -0.66 9.30 20.33
C ALA A 585 -0.65 9.46 18.81
N GLU A 586 0.04 10.51 18.37
CA GLU A 586 0.38 10.79 16.98
C GLU A 586 1.92 10.86 16.87
N VAL A 587 2.51 10.08 15.96
CA VAL A 587 3.95 9.97 15.78
C VAL A 587 4.28 10.19 14.31
N ASN A 588 5.05 11.23 14.01
CA ASN A 588 5.46 11.61 12.64
C ASN A 588 4.28 11.76 11.65
N CYS A 589 3.08 12.08 12.14
CA CYS A 589 1.95 12.35 11.26
C CYS A 589 2.19 13.63 10.45
N THR A 590 1.70 13.65 9.21
CA THR A 590 1.86 14.79 8.28
C THR A 590 0.51 15.24 7.73
N GLY A 591 0.48 16.37 7.02
CA GLY A 591 -0.74 16.93 6.45
C GLY A 591 -1.38 17.99 7.34
N PRO A 592 -2.37 18.72 6.82
CA PRO A 592 -2.87 19.93 7.45
C PRO A 592 -3.72 19.66 8.72
N GLY A 593 -4.23 18.44 8.88
CA GLY A 593 -4.88 17.97 10.12
C GLY A 593 -3.91 17.46 11.18
N ALA A 594 -2.62 17.36 10.88
CA ALA A 594 -1.60 16.85 11.82
C ALA A 594 -0.98 17.93 12.73
N ASP A 595 -1.49 19.17 12.70
CA ASP A 595 -1.03 20.22 13.62
C ASP A 595 -1.42 19.89 15.06
N THR A 596 -0.42 19.52 15.87
CA THR A 596 -0.64 19.12 17.26
C THR A 596 -0.74 20.30 18.24
N SER A 597 -0.61 21.56 17.79
CA SER A 597 -0.54 22.73 18.68
C SER A 597 -1.80 22.98 19.50
N LYS A 598 -2.95 22.47 19.03
CA LYS A 598 -4.27 22.59 19.66
C LYS A 598 -4.82 21.26 20.18
N ARG A 599 -4.03 20.19 20.13
CA ARG A 599 -4.45 18.87 20.63
C ARG A 599 -4.74 18.93 22.11
N VAL A 600 -5.61 18.03 22.55
CA VAL A 600 -5.86 17.79 23.96
C VAL A 600 -4.53 17.61 24.74
N PRO A 601 -4.40 18.21 25.94
CA PRO A 601 -3.14 18.23 26.68
C PRO A 601 -2.71 16.85 27.20
N TRP A 602 -3.63 15.88 27.25
CA TRP A 602 -3.41 14.53 27.73
C TRP A 602 -2.92 13.55 26.65
N MET A 603 -2.80 13.99 25.38
CA MET A 603 -2.20 13.18 24.31
C MET A 603 -0.76 12.79 24.68
N LYS A 604 -0.45 11.50 24.57
CA LYS A 604 0.86 10.96 24.93
C LYS A 604 1.87 11.22 23.80
N LYS A 605 3.14 11.42 24.18
CA LYS A 605 4.27 11.46 23.26
C LYS A 605 5.04 10.14 23.38
N LEU A 606 5.01 9.32 22.33
CA LEU A 606 5.73 8.06 22.27
C LEU A 606 7.07 8.24 21.55
N GLN A 607 8.15 7.68 22.09
CA GLN A 607 9.50 7.74 21.51
C GLN A 607 10.30 6.48 21.87
N GLY A 608 11.39 6.23 21.14
CA GLY A 608 12.37 5.18 21.48
C GLY A 608 11.75 3.79 21.61
N SER A 609 12.02 3.11 22.72
CA SER A 609 11.56 1.74 22.99
C SER A 609 10.05 1.60 23.05
N ASP A 610 9.32 2.64 23.49
CA ASP A 610 7.86 2.59 23.58
C ASP A 610 7.23 2.46 22.19
N LEU A 611 7.84 3.11 21.19
CA LEU A 611 7.38 3.02 19.80
C LEU A 611 7.68 1.65 19.18
N GLN A 612 8.79 1.01 19.56
CA GLN A 612 9.20 -0.29 19.01
C GLN A 612 8.17 -1.40 19.29
N HIS A 613 7.46 -1.32 20.41
CA HIS A 613 6.38 -2.26 20.76
C HIS A 613 5.21 -2.20 19.77
N TYR A 614 4.99 -1.06 19.12
CA TYR A 614 3.89 -0.85 18.18
C TYR A 614 4.26 -1.13 16.71
N THR A 615 5.40 -1.80 16.48
CA THR A 615 5.68 -2.42 15.17
C THR A 615 4.76 -3.62 14.94
N THR A 616 4.42 -3.94 13.68
CA THR A 616 3.53 -5.07 13.35
C THR A 616 4.02 -6.38 13.98
N GLN A 617 5.33 -6.65 13.86
CA GLN A 617 5.99 -7.84 14.41
C GLN A 617 5.85 -7.93 15.93
N ALA A 618 6.06 -6.83 16.66
CA ALA A 618 6.02 -6.84 18.12
C ALA A 618 4.59 -6.79 18.67
N PHE A 619 3.67 -6.11 17.98
CA PHE A 619 2.33 -5.89 18.48
C PHE A 619 1.42 -7.08 18.22
N ILE A 620 1.29 -7.54 16.97
CA ILE A 620 0.31 -8.58 16.60
C ILE A 620 0.95 -9.86 16.07
N ASP A 621 2.17 -9.82 15.53
CA ASP A 621 2.74 -10.93 14.75
C ASP A 621 3.91 -11.66 15.42
N GLN A 622 3.94 -11.70 16.76
CA GLN A 622 5.06 -12.29 17.52
C GLN A 622 5.31 -13.77 17.17
N ASP A 623 4.26 -14.53 16.84
CA ASP A 623 4.31 -15.93 16.42
C ASP A 623 4.36 -16.12 14.89
N GLY A 624 4.54 -15.03 14.13
CA GLY A 624 4.66 -15.02 12.67
C GLY A 624 3.43 -15.58 11.95
N TRP A 625 2.24 -15.35 12.48
CA TRP A 625 0.99 -15.89 11.94
C TRP A 625 0.60 -15.23 10.60
N ILE A 626 0.98 -13.97 10.37
CA ILE A 626 0.69 -13.26 9.12
C ILE A 626 1.35 -13.99 7.94
N ALA A 627 2.62 -14.36 8.08
CA ALA A 627 3.37 -15.08 7.03
C ALA A 627 2.87 -16.52 6.78
N LYS A 628 2.08 -17.08 7.70
CA LYS A 628 1.50 -18.43 7.59
C LYS A 628 0.19 -18.47 6.81
N GLN A 629 -0.40 -17.31 6.52
CA GLN A 629 -1.63 -17.22 5.74
C GLN A 629 -1.40 -17.69 4.29
N PRO A 630 -2.47 -18.15 3.59
CA PRO A 630 -2.42 -18.58 2.19
C PRO A 630 -2.45 -17.39 1.23
N ILE A 631 -1.72 -16.33 1.57
CA ILE A 631 -1.74 -15.04 0.89
C ILE A 631 -0.56 -14.77 0.01
#